data_AF-A0A949Q5D0-F1
#
_entry.id   AF-A0A949Q5D0-F1
#
_cell.length_a   1.000
_cell.length_b   1.000
_cell.length_c   1.000
_cell.angle_alpha   90.00
_cell.angle_beta   90.00
_cell.angle_gamma   90.00
#
_symmetry.space_group_name_H-M   'P 1'
#
loop_
_entity.id
_entity.type
_entity.pdbx_description
1 polymer ?
#
loop_
_entity_poly.entity_id
_entity_poly.type
_entity_poly.pdbx_seq_one_letter_code
_entity_poly.pdbx_strand_id
1 'polypeptide(L)'
;MKYILILLLVLAIFIVSVTLGAQNGTQVHFNYLIAQDDFSISTLLAVLFGAGFIIGWLICGLFWLRVRVSLMRAERKIKRLEQQLITSSVVNPATLPASAKE
;
A
#
# COMPACT_ATOMS: atom_id res chain seq x y z
N MET A 1 15.26 -0.09 0.83
CA MET A 1 15.56 -0.89 2.05
C MET A 1 14.66 -0.57 3.24
N LYS A 2 14.40 0.70 3.60
CA LYS A 2 13.56 1.06 4.77
C LYS A 2 12.16 0.42 4.77
N TYR A 3 11.47 0.41 3.63
CA TYR A 3 10.15 -0.22 3.50
C TYR A 3 10.16 -1.76 3.60
N ILE A 4 11.25 -2.40 3.16
CA ILE A 4 11.41 -3.86 3.27
C ILE A 4 11.63 -4.25 4.73
N LEU A 5 12.43 -3.48 5.48
CA LEU A 5 12.62 -3.67 6.93
C LEU A 5 11.32 -3.47 7.72
N ILE A 6 10.54 -2.44 7.40
CA ILE A 6 9.23 -2.20 8.03
C ILE A 6 8.27 -3.33 7.72
N LEU A 7 8.23 -3.82 6.47
CA LEU A 7 7.38 -4.94 6.09
C LEU A 7 7.77 -6.23 6.83
N LEU A 8 9.07 -6.51 6.95
CA LEU A 8 9.56 -7.68 7.68
C LEU A 8 9.22 -7.62 9.17
N LEU A 9 9.35 -6.43 9.79
CA LEU A 9 8.97 -6.22 11.18
C LEU A 9 7.46 -6.44 11.38
N VAL A 10 6.63 -5.84 10.53
CA VAL A 10 5.17 -6.01 10.58
C VAL A 10 4.78 -7.46 10.37
N LEU A 11 5.44 -8.16 9.43
CA LEU A 11 5.20 -9.58 9.18
C LEU A 11 5.60 -10.45 10.38
N ALA A 12 6.71 -10.17 11.03
CA ALA A 12 7.14 -10.88 12.24
C ALA A 12 6.13 -10.69 13.38
N ILE A 13 5.68 -9.46 13.63
CA ILE A 13 4.65 -9.16 14.64
C ILE A 13 3.34 -9.90 14.32
N PHE A 14 2.95 -9.93 13.03
CA PHE A 14 1.77 -10.63 12.57
C PHE A 14 1.85 -12.14 12.86
N ILE A 15 2.97 -12.79 12.51
CA ILE A 15 3.18 -14.22 12.78
C ILE A 15 3.13 -14.50 14.28
N VAL A 16 3.78 -13.68 15.10
CA VAL A 16 3.76 -13.84 16.56
C VAL A 16 2.34 -13.70 17.11
N SER A 17 1.58 -12.72 16.64
CA SER A 17 0.20 -12.50 17.08
C SER A 17 -0.73 -13.67 16.71
N VAL A 18 -0.61 -14.19 15.48
CA VAL A 18 -1.38 -15.38 15.04
C VAL A 18 -0.97 -16.62 15.85
N THR A 19 0.33 -16.81 16.08
CA THR A 19 0.84 -17.97 16.82
C THR A 19 0.41 -17.95 18.28
N LEU A 20 0.48 -16.79 18.94
CA LEU A 20 -0.02 -16.60 20.31
C LEU A 20 -1.53 -16.80 20.37
N GLY A 21 -2.27 -16.31 19.37
CA GLY A 21 -3.69 -16.59 19.21
C GLY A 21 -3.94 -18.09 19.15
N ALA A 22 -3.28 -18.80 18.24
CA ALA A 22 -3.42 -20.24 18.01
C ALA A 22 -3.04 -21.13 19.20
N GLN A 23 -2.10 -20.70 20.05
CA GLN A 23 -1.68 -21.45 21.23
C GLN A 23 -2.57 -21.24 22.48
N ASN A 24 -3.57 -20.36 22.43
CA ASN A 24 -4.52 -20.21 23.53
C ASN A 24 -5.49 -21.41 23.60
N GLY A 25 -5.09 -22.50 24.26
CA GLY A 25 -5.91 -23.71 24.45
C GLY A 25 -7.18 -23.56 25.28
N THR A 26 -7.55 -22.34 25.67
CA THR A 26 -8.78 -22.06 26.43
C THR A 26 -9.99 -22.14 25.51
N GLN A 27 -10.80 -23.17 25.70
CA GLN A 27 -12.08 -23.35 25.02
C GLN A 27 -13.16 -22.49 25.67
N VAL A 28 -13.94 -21.79 24.85
CA VAL A 28 -15.15 -21.08 25.30
C VAL A 28 -16.34 -21.85 24.74
N HIS A 29 -17.19 -22.35 25.64
CA HIS A 29 -18.43 -23.02 25.26
C HIS A 29 -19.41 -22.00 24.68
N PHE A 30 -19.68 -22.09 23.37
CA PHE A 30 -20.75 -21.31 22.75
C PHE A 30 -22.01 -22.17 22.70
N ASN A 31 -22.97 -21.85 23.57
CA ASN A 31 -24.29 -22.46 23.58
C ASN A 31 -25.19 -21.73 22.56
N TYR A 32 -25.12 -22.11 21.29
CA TYR A 32 -26.17 -21.70 20.35
C TYR A 32 -27.42 -22.52 20.65
N LEU A 33 -28.60 -21.88 20.66
CA LEU A 33 -29.89 -22.46 21.03
C LEU A 33 -30.31 -23.75 20.27
N ILE A 34 -29.53 -24.14 19.25
CA ILE A 34 -29.75 -25.30 18.37
C ILE A 34 -28.48 -26.20 18.28
N ALA A 35 -27.30 -25.73 18.73
CA ALA A 35 -26.04 -26.49 18.68
C ALA A 35 -25.01 -25.96 19.70
N GLN A 36 -24.29 -26.88 20.37
CA GLN A 36 -23.14 -26.56 21.21
C GLN A 36 -21.87 -26.85 20.42
N ASP A 37 -21.16 -25.80 20.04
CA ASP A 37 -19.84 -25.93 19.42
C ASP A 37 -18.78 -25.33 20.35
N ASP A 38 -17.73 -26.10 20.59
CA ASP A 38 -16.58 -25.70 21.39
C ASP A 38 -15.61 -24.92 20.50
N PHE A 39 -15.67 -23.59 20.56
CA PHE A 39 -14.71 -22.74 19.87
C PHE A 39 -13.61 -22.29 20.82
N SER A 40 -12.36 -22.56 20.45
CA SER A 40 -11.21 -21.96 21.11
C SER A 40 -11.19 -20.45 20.88
N ILE A 41 -10.82 -19.67 21.91
CA ILE A 41 -10.62 -18.21 21.78
C ILE A 41 -9.65 -17.91 20.63
N SER A 42 -8.68 -18.80 20.42
CA SER A 42 -7.78 -18.84 19.27
C SER A 42 -8.46 -18.69 17.92
N THR A 43 -9.52 -19.45 17.67
CA THR A 43 -10.21 -19.48 16.38
C THR A 43 -10.95 -18.18 16.14
N LEU A 44 -11.64 -17.69 17.18
CA LEU A 44 -12.37 -16.43 17.13
C LEU A 44 -11.41 -15.25 16.87
N LEU A 45 -10.29 -15.24 17.59
CA LEU A 45 -9.25 -14.22 17.42
C LEU A 45 -8.58 -14.32 16.05
N ALA A 46 -8.28 -15.53 15.57
CA ALA A 46 -7.69 -15.76 14.25
C ALA A 46 -8.61 -15.26 13.12
N VAL A 47 -9.92 -15.50 13.24
CA VAL A 47 -10.91 -15.01 12.27
C VAL A 47 -11.00 -13.48 12.30
N LEU A 48 -11.07 -12.87 13.48
CA LEU A 48 -11.10 -11.40 13.61
C LEU A 48 -9.84 -10.77 13.03
N PHE A 49 -8.68 -11.30 13.37
CA PHE A 49 -7.39 -10.79 12.93
C PHE A 49 -7.19 -11.00 11.42
N GLY A 50 -7.55 -12.17 10.91
CA GLY A 50 -7.51 -12.49 9.48
C GLY A 50 -8.44 -11.60 8.67
N ALA A 51 -9.69 -11.43 9.12
CA ALA A 51 -10.66 -10.55 8.46
C ALA A 51 -10.20 -9.09 8.49
N GLY A 52 -9.73 -8.60 9.65
CA GLY A 52 -9.18 -7.25 9.80
C GLY A 52 -7.96 -7.03 8.90
N PHE A 53 -7.08 -8.02 8.79
CA PHE A 53 -5.91 -7.97 7.91
C PHE A 53 -6.32 -7.93 6.43
N ILE A 54 -7.27 -8.75 5.99
CA ILE A 54 -7.76 -8.73 4.60
C ILE A 54 -8.39 -7.38 4.26
N ILE A 55 -9.22 -6.83 5.15
CA ILE A 55 -9.83 -5.52 4.96
C ILE A 55 -8.76 -4.42 4.89
N GLY A 56 -7.82 -4.41 5.84
CA GLY A 56 -6.70 -3.46 5.87
C GLY A 56 -5.81 -3.58 4.63
N TRP A 57 -5.53 -4.80 4.17
CA TRP A 57 -4.78 -5.07 2.95
C TRP A 57 -5.50 -4.53 1.73
N LEU A 58 -6.81 -4.78 1.60
CA LEU A 58 -7.60 -4.29 0.48
C LEU A 58 -7.60 -2.76 0.42
N ILE A 59 -7.85 -2.09 1.56
CA ILE A 59 -7.87 -0.62 1.65
C ILE A 59 -6.48 -0.05 1.32
N CYS A 60 -5.42 -0.60 1.93
CA CYS A 60 -4.05 -0.17 1.70
C CYS A 60 -3.64 -0.40 0.24
N GLY A 61 -3.95 -1.56 -0.33
CA GLY A 61 -3.65 -1.91 -1.71
C GLY A 61 -4.35 -0.99 -2.72
N LEU A 62 -5.63 -0.65 -2.49
CA LEU A 62 -6.35 0.32 -3.31
C LEU A 62 -5.71 1.70 -3.24
N PHE A 63 -5.39 2.18 -2.04
CA PHE A 63 -4.82 3.50 -1.83
C PHE A 63 -3.43 3.62 -2.43
N TRP A 64 -2.59 2.59 -2.24
CA TRP A 64 -1.26 2.50 -2.84
C TRP A 64 -1.34 2.50 -4.36
N LEU A 65 -2.24 1.73 -4.96
CA LEU A 65 -2.43 1.71 -6.41
C LEU A 65 -2.87 3.09 -6.93
N ARG A 66 -3.78 3.76 -6.22
CA ARG A 66 -4.24 5.11 -6.60
C ARG A 66 -3.11 6.13 -6.55
N VAL A 67 -2.28 6.10 -5.51
CA VAL A 67 -1.10 6.97 -5.37
C VAL A 67 -0.10 6.69 -6.50
N ARG A 68 0.18 5.41 -6.78
CA ARG A 68 1.08 5.02 -7.87
C ARG A 68 0.61 5.49 -9.24
N VAL A 69 -0.69 5.35 -9.53
CA VAL A 69 -1.30 5.85 -10.78
C VAL A 69 -1.22 7.38 -10.84
N SER A 70 -1.44 8.08 -9.72
CA SER A 70 -1.31 9.54 -9.65
C SER A 70 0.12 10.00 -9.97
N LEU A 71 1.12 9.32 -9.41
CA LEU A 71 2.54 9.55 -9.67
C LEU A 71 2.88 9.40 -11.16
N MET A 72 2.45 8.29 -11.78
CA MET A 72 2.67 8.05 -13.20
C MET A 72 2.02 9.12 -14.08
N ARG A 73 0.81 9.57 -13.72
CA ARG A 73 0.11 10.64 -14.45
C ARG A 73 0.82 11.99 -14.26
N ALA A 74 1.31 12.29 -13.07
CA ALA A 74 2.05 13.52 -12.77
C ALA A 74 3.37 13.57 -13.56
N GLU A 75 4.15 12.50 -13.57
CA GLU A 75 5.39 12.40 -14.36
C GLU A 75 5.13 12.60 -15.86
N ARG A 76 4.06 12.00 -16.40
CA ARG A 76 3.67 12.19 -17.81
C ARG A 76 3.28 13.64 -18.12
N LYS A 77 2.63 14.33 -17.18
CA LYS A 77 2.30 15.76 -17.34
C LYS A 77 3.56 16.63 -17.34
N ILE A 78 4.50 16.35 -16.42
CA ILE A 78 5.78 17.06 -16.35
C ILE A 78 6.54 16.91 -17.68
N LYS A 79 6.71 15.69 -18.18
CA LYS A 79 7.40 15.44 -19.47
C LYS A 79 6.77 16.18 -20.64
N ARG A 80 5.42 16.26 -20.70
CA ARG A 80 4.72 17.01 -21.76
C ARG A 80 4.95 18.52 -21.66
N LEU A 81 4.92 19.07 -20.45
CA LEU A 81 5.18 20.49 -20.21
C LEU A 81 6.64 20.85 -20.54
N GLU A 82 7.60 20.01 -20.14
CA GLU A 82 9.01 20.16 -20.52
C GLU A 82 9.18 20.15 -22.05
N GLN A 83 8.52 19.23 -22.74
CA GLN A 83 8.61 19.11 -24.20
C GLN A 83 7.93 20.27 -24.94
N GLN A 84 6.85 20.84 -24.39
CA GLN A 84 6.24 22.07 -24.89
C GLN A 84 7.12 23.30 -24.66
N LEU A 85 7.81 23.39 -23.52
CA LEU A 85 8.79 24.45 -23.26
C LEU A 85 9.94 24.39 -24.27
N ILE A 86 10.48 23.20 -24.53
CA ILE A 86 11.55 22.99 -25.52
C ILE A 86 11.05 23.30 -26.94
N THR A 87 9.83 22.89 -27.29
CA THR A 87 9.28 23.18 -28.63
C THR A 87 8.99 24.68 -28.80
N SER A 88 8.48 25.35 -27.76
CA SER A 88 8.21 26.79 -27.76
C SER A 88 9.50 27.62 -27.83
N SER A 89 10.61 27.14 -27.24
CA SER A 89 11.91 27.80 -27.38
C SER A 89 12.56 27.58 -28.75
N VAL A 90 12.27 26.46 -29.42
CA VAL A 90 12.80 26.14 -30.76
C VAL A 90 11.99 26.77 -31.91
N VAL A 91 10.68 27.00 -31.73
CA VAL A 91 9.80 27.58 -32.76
C VAL A 91 9.85 29.12 -32.82
N ASN A 92 10.52 29.79 -31.86
CA ASN A 92 10.84 31.21 -31.99
C ASN A 92 12.17 31.38 -32.75
N PRO A 93 12.19 31.88 -34.01
CA PRO A 93 13.43 32.10 -34.75
C PRO A 93 14.22 33.33 -34.25
N ALA A 94 13.81 33.97 -33.16
CA ALA A 94 14.30 35.28 -32.74
C ALA A 94 15.39 35.26 -31.66
N THR A 95 15.90 34.10 -31.23
CA THR A 95 17.00 34.03 -30.25
C THR A 95 18.19 33.23 -30.79
N LEU A 96 18.75 33.70 -31.91
CA LEU A 96 20.19 33.59 -32.10
C LEU A 96 20.85 34.56 -31.10
N PRO A 97 21.73 34.11 -30.19
CA PRO A 97 22.52 35.04 -29.40
C PRO A 97 23.40 35.82 -30.38
N ALA A 98 23.11 37.11 -30.54
CA ALA A 98 23.95 38.08 -31.21
C ALA A 98 25.22 38.35 -30.37
N SER A 99 26.04 37.32 -30.16
CA SER A 99 27.35 37.41 -29.51
C SER A 99 28.34 36.52 -30.25
N ALA A 100 28.63 36.91 -31.49
CA ALA A 100 29.76 36.43 -32.29
C ALA A 100 29.97 37.41 -33.46
N LYS A 101 30.39 38.64 -33.14
CA LYS A 101 31.07 39.63 -34.01
C LYS A 101 31.08 40.97 -33.25
N GLU A 102 32.13 41.21 -32.47
CA GLU A 102 33.17 42.24 -32.69
C GLU A 102 34.18 42.18 -31.53
#